data_AF-X1HLS7-F1
#
_entry.id   AF-X1HLS7-F1
#
_cell.length_a   1.000
_cell.length_b   1.000
_cell.length_c   1.000
_cell.angle_alpha   90.00
_cell.angle_beta   90.00
_cell.angle_gamma   90.00
#
_symmetry.space_group_name_H-M   'P 1'
#
loop_
_entity.id
_entity.type
_entity.pdbx_description
1 polymer ?
#
loop_
_entity_poly.entity_id
_entity_poly.type
_entity_poly.pdbx_seq_one_letter_code
_entity_poly.pdbx_strand_id
1 'polypeptide(L)'
;MIEDGKVNFWFNQSGNKWSDKQTIIGTPSITDVSSIRFADIYGTGLQSLVWSYNFGEQPNRNYVVLDFCGGVKPYLLNEMNNNMGSTTKVKYTPSTKFYLEDIKSNRSWVTNLPFPVQVVEKTEKIDHISKTKLVSVYKYHHGYYSGSEREFRGFGQVDQYDTEFFNVFVDSSLHEDSNLFINKHKAFHIPPVLTKTWFHLGVYFDEEILSANNQFYDETDMMESYRKEFYKGDAYIFKLDD
;
A
#
# COMPACT_ATOMS: atom_id res chain seq x y z
N MET A 1 22.16 -9.19 -15.67
CA MET A 1 23.02 -8.83 -16.81
C MET A 1 22.14 -8.28 -17.91
N ILE A 2 22.36 -7.04 -18.31
CA ILE A 2 21.51 -6.32 -19.25
C ILE A 2 22.31 -6.21 -20.54
N GLU A 3 21.72 -6.68 -21.64
CA GLU A 3 22.30 -6.65 -22.98
C GLU A 3 21.33 -5.93 -23.93
N ASP A 4 21.81 -5.60 -25.13
CA ASP A 4 20.94 -5.01 -26.14
C ASP A 4 19.78 -5.97 -26.49
N GLY A 5 18.55 -5.48 -26.38
CA GLY A 5 17.35 -6.27 -26.66
C GLY A 5 16.98 -7.36 -25.65
N LYS A 6 17.75 -7.56 -24.57
CA LYS A 6 17.45 -8.59 -23.55
C LYS A 6 17.98 -8.30 -22.16
N VAL A 7 17.23 -8.75 -21.16
CA VAL A 7 17.63 -8.71 -19.74
C VAL A 7 17.72 -10.14 -19.22
N ASN A 8 18.92 -10.54 -18.81
CA ASN A 8 19.14 -11.81 -18.11
C ASN A 8 19.18 -11.57 -16.60
N PHE A 9 18.52 -12.41 -15.82
CA PHE A 9 18.51 -12.34 -14.37
C PHE A 9 18.48 -13.72 -13.73
N TRP A 10 18.87 -13.76 -12.46
CA TRP A 10 18.93 -14.97 -11.65
C TRP A 10 18.31 -14.66 -10.30
N PHE A 11 17.46 -15.55 -9.79
CA PHE A 11 16.90 -15.39 -8.45
C PHE A 11 17.92 -15.82 -7.41
N ASN A 12 18.08 -14.99 -6.39
CA ASN A 12 18.85 -15.34 -5.21
C ASN A 12 18.09 -16.39 -4.39
N GLN A 13 18.66 -17.58 -4.21
CA GLN A 13 18.07 -18.67 -3.42
C GLN A 13 18.49 -18.58 -1.95
N SER A 14 17.98 -17.57 -1.25
CA SER A 14 18.23 -17.33 0.18
C SER A 14 19.72 -17.21 0.54
N GLY A 15 20.52 -16.63 -0.36
CA GLY A 15 21.96 -16.42 -0.19
C GLY A 15 22.84 -17.63 -0.50
N ASN A 16 22.25 -18.81 -0.78
CA ASN A 16 23.02 -20.05 -0.95
C ASN A 16 23.58 -20.21 -2.37
N LYS A 17 22.78 -19.86 -3.37
CA LYS A 17 23.16 -19.91 -4.79
C LYS A 17 22.23 -19.05 -5.64
N TRP A 18 22.58 -18.92 -6.91
CA TRP A 18 21.73 -18.36 -7.95
C TRP A 18 20.87 -19.45 -8.60
N SER A 19 19.65 -19.12 -9.01
CA SER A 19 18.80 -20.00 -9.84
C SER A 19 19.41 -20.23 -11.22
N ASP A 20 18.72 -21.00 -12.07
CA ASP A 20 19.00 -20.97 -13.51
C ASP A 20 18.68 -19.60 -14.10
N LYS A 21 19.36 -19.26 -15.20
CA LYS A 21 19.23 -17.98 -15.90
C LYS A 21 17.82 -17.81 -16.47
N GLN A 22 17.17 -16.72 -16.12
CA GLN A 22 15.93 -16.25 -16.75
C GLN A 22 16.26 -15.13 -17.74
N THR A 23 15.54 -15.06 -18.87
CA THR A 23 15.78 -14.05 -19.91
C THR A 23 14.46 -13.39 -20.32
N ILE A 24 14.40 -12.06 -20.23
CA ILE A 24 13.36 -11.25 -20.86
C ILE A 24 13.93 -10.75 -22.20
N ILE A 25 13.20 -11.00 -23.28
CA ILE A 25 13.58 -10.60 -24.65
C ILE A 25 12.69 -9.44 -25.08
N GLY A 26 13.19 -8.56 -25.95
CA GLY A 26 12.45 -7.41 -26.46
C GLY A 26 12.52 -6.20 -25.53
N THR A 27 13.52 -6.14 -24.65
CA THR A 27 13.77 -4.93 -23.86
C THR A 27 14.36 -3.84 -24.75
N PRO A 28 14.24 -2.55 -24.36
CA PRO A 28 14.80 -1.45 -25.12
C PRO A 28 16.31 -1.59 -25.37
N SER A 29 16.78 -0.97 -26.46
CA SER A 29 18.20 -0.97 -26.79
C SER A 29 19.02 -0.15 -25.80
N ILE A 30 20.27 -0.59 -25.58
CA ILE A 30 21.21 0.08 -24.68
C ILE A 30 22.10 1.01 -25.49
N THR A 31 21.86 2.32 -25.40
CA THR A 31 22.70 3.34 -26.05
C THR A 31 23.88 3.75 -25.17
N ASP A 32 23.69 3.77 -23.85
CA ASP A 32 24.70 4.04 -22.83
C ASP A 32 24.37 3.22 -21.57
N VAL A 33 25.37 2.62 -20.94
CA VAL A 33 25.19 1.86 -19.69
C VAL A 33 24.77 2.77 -18.53
N SER A 34 25.14 4.06 -18.56
CA SER A 34 24.74 5.06 -17.54
C SER A 34 23.24 5.39 -17.55
N SER A 35 22.57 4.98 -18.63
CA SER A 35 21.17 5.25 -18.93
C SER A 35 20.23 4.24 -18.28
N ILE A 36 20.77 3.24 -17.59
CA ILE A 36 20.00 2.14 -17.00
C ILE A 36 20.18 2.09 -15.49
N ARG A 37 19.07 2.08 -14.73
CA ARG A 37 19.09 2.06 -13.26
C ARG A 37 17.98 1.20 -12.69
N PHE A 38 18.21 0.67 -11.49
CA PHE A 38 17.14 0.08 -10.67
C PHE A 38 16.55 1.16 -9.77
N ALA A 39 15.22 1.30 -9.79
CA ALA A 39 14.49 2.20 -8.91
C ALA A 39 13.06 1.70 -8.70
N ASP A 40 12.50 1.96 -7.51
CA ASP A 40 11.07 1.75 -7.25
C ASP A 40 10.26 2.96 -7.72
N ILE A 41 10.12 3.11 -9.03
CA ILE A 41 9.39 4.25 -9.65
C ILE A 41 7.91 4.26 -9.25
N TYR A 42 7.33 3.09 -8.99
CA TYR A 42 5.92 2.95 -8.66
C TYR A 42 5.63 3.05 -7.15
N GLY A 43 6.66 3.18 -6.31
CA GLY A 43 6.52 3.23 -4.86
C GLY A 43 5.89 1.95 -4.28
N THR A 44 6.11 0.80 -4.90
CA THR A 44 5.54 -0.50 -4.50
C THR A 44 6.42 -1.27 -3.50
N GLY A 45 7.61 -0.77 -3.21
CA GLY A 45 8.66 -1.48 -2.49
C GLY A 45 9.33 -2.56 -3.34
N LEU A 46 9.15 -2.54 -4.66
CA LEU A 46 9.76 -3.46 -5.62
C LEU A 46 10.64 -2.68 -6.59
N GLN A 47 11.85 -3.16 -6.85
CA GLN A 47 12.73 -2.54 -7.83
C GLN A 47 12.22 -2.78 -9.24
N SER A 48 12.12 -1.72 -10.03
CA SER A 48 11.92 -1.77 -11.48
C SER A 48 13.22 -1.41 -12.19
N LEU A 49 13.38 -1.91 -13.41
CA LEU A 49 14.50 -1.52 -14.28
C LEU A 49 14.07 -0.36 -15.17
N VAL A 50 14.87 0.70 -15.18
CA VAL A 50 14.53 1.97 -15.81
C VAL A 50 15.59 2.30 -16.85
N TRP A 51 15.15 2.56 -18.08
CA TRP A 51 15.95 3.15 -19.14
C TRP A 51 15.58 4.62 -19.27
N SER A 52 16.58 5.48 -19.33
CA SER A 52 16.46 6.90 -19.68
C SER A 52 17.20 7.16 -20.98
N TYR A 53 16.62 7.93 -21.89
CA TYR A 53 17.25 8.31 -23.16
C TYR A 53 17.42 9.82 -23.23
N ASN A 54 18.46 10.30 -23.92
CA ASN A 54 18.57 11.73 -24.15
C ASN A 54 17.43 12.19 -25.05
N PHE A 55 17.02 13.44 -24.82
CA PHE A 55 15.95 14.05 -25.60
C PHE A 55 16.30 14.02 -27.10
N GLY A 56 15.44 13.38 -27.90
CA GLY A 56 15.62 13.25 -29.36
C GLY A 56 16.24 11.95 -29.84
N GLU A 57 16.82 11.11 -28.97
CA GLU A 57 17.35 9.79 -29.36
C GLU A 57 16.24 8.77 -29.67
N GLN A 58 15.10 8.88 -28.99
CA GLN A 58 13.94 8.01 -29.16
C GLN A 58 12.68 8.88 -29.34
N PRO A 59 11.98 8.80 -30.49
CA PRO A 59 10.71 9.50 -30.68
C PRO A 59 9.69 9.02 -29.63
N ASN A 60 9.17 9.94 -28.81
CA ASN A 60 8.12 9.70 -27.81
C ASN A 60 8.46 8.73 -26.65
N ARG A 61 9.74 8.41 -26.38
CA ARG A 61 10.11 7.49 -25.29
C ARG A 61 11.40 7.91 -24.58
N ASN A 62 11.31 8.94 -23.75
CA ASN A 62 12.46 9.40 -22.93
C ASN A 62 12.73 8.45 -21.74
N TYR A 63 11.71 7.72 -21.29
CA TYR A 63 11.84 6.72 -20.22
C TYR A 63 11.07 5.46 -20.57
N VAL A 64 11.67 4.31 -20.27
CA VAL A 64 11.00 3.00 -20.32
C VAL A 64 11.22 2.31 -18.98
N VAL A 65 10.16 1.70 -18.45
CA VAL A 65 10.20 1.00 -17.17
C VAL A 65 9.79 -0.45 -17.37
N LEU A 66 10.60 -1.36 -16.86
CA LEU A 66 10.28 -2.78 -16.75
C LEU A 66 10.03 -3.11 -15.29
N ASP A 67 8.77 -3.39 -14.98
CA ASP A 67 8.36 -3.95 -13.70
C ASP A 67 8.42 -5.48 -13.78
N PHE A 68 9.26 -6.08 -12.95
CA PHE A 68 9.44 -7.54 -12.92
C PHE A 68 8.25 -8.30 -12.30
N CYS A 69 7.44 -7.63 -11.49
CA CYS A 69 6.40 -8.26 -10.68
C CYS A 69 4.98 -7.78 -11.02
N GLY A 70 4.83 -6.89 -12.02
CA GLY A 70 3.53 -6.36 -12.44
C GLY A 70 2.75 -5.68 -11.33
N GLY A 71 3.44 -5.02 -10.40
CA GLY A 71 2.87 -4.31 -9.26
C GLY A 71 2.43 -5.22 -8.10
N VAL A 72 2.60 -6.54 -8.21
CA VAL A 72 2.20 -7.49 -7.16
C VAL A 72 3.42 -7.90 -6.33
N LYS A 73 3.41 -7.60 -5.03
CA LYS A 73 4.48 -8.04 -4.13
C LYS A 73 4.39 -9.55 -3.90
N PRO A 74 5.41 -10.33 -4.31
CA PRO A 74 5.40 -11.77 -4.12
C PRO A 74 5.57 -12.15 -2.64
N TYR A 75 5.27 -13.41 -2.32
CA TYR A 75 5.46 -14.02 -0.99
C TYR A 75 4.58 -13.47 0.14
N LEU A 76 3.51 -12.73 -0.20
CA LEU A 76 2.45 -12.37 0.75
C LEU A 76 1.35 -13.42 0.76
N LEU A 77 0.83 -13.77 1.96
CA LEU A 77 -0.31 -14.65 2.11
C LEU A 77 -1.57 -13.98 1.54
N ASN A 78 -2.07 -14.48 0.41
CA ASN A 78 -3.22 -13.91 -0.30
C ASN A 78 -4.49 -14.77 -0.27
N GLU A 79 -4.41 -16.02 0.22
CA GLU A 79 -5.55 -16.92 0.32
C GLU A 79 -5.42 -17.87 1.52
N MET A 80 -6.53 -18.09 2.21
CA MET A 80 -6.68 -19.04 3.31
C MET A 80 -7.95 -19.86 3.09
N ASN A 81 -7.84 -21.19 3.04
CA ASN A 81 -8.99 -22.10 2.95
C ASN A 81 -8.96 -23.07 4.14
N ASN A 82 -10.00 -23.05 4.97
CA ASN A 82 -10.07 -23.91 6.16
C ASN A 82 -10.51 -25.35 5.85
N ASN A 83 -10.82 -25.68 4.58
CA ASN A 83 -11.39 -26.95 4.13
C ASN A 83 -12.69 -27.37 4.83
N MET A 84 -13.35 -26.44 5.53
CA MET A 84 -14.62 -26.62 6.24
C MET A 84 -15.70 -25.67 5.70
N GLY A 85 -15.52 -25.17 4.48
CA GLY A 85 -16.48 -24.31 3.82
C GLY A 85 -16.22 -22.81 3.96
N SER A 86 -15.06 -22.36 4.43
CA SER A 86 -14.68 -20.95 4.37
C SER A 86 -13.36 -20.71 3.64
N THR A 87 -13.39 -19.74 2.72
CA THR A 87 -12.20 -19.24 2.02
C THR A 87 -12.09 -17.74 2.23
N THR A 88 -10.92 -17.27 2.61
CA THR A 88 -10.62 -15.84 2.76
C THR A 88 -9.49 -15.46 1.81
N LYS A 89 -9.71 -14.46 0.96
CA LYS A 89 -8.67 -13.85 0.12
C LYS A 89 -8.28 -12.48 0.65
N VAL A 90 -7.01 -12.14 0.49
CA VAL A 90 -6.41 -10.88 0.96
C VAL A 90 -5.70 -10.21 -0.21
N LYS A 91 -6.04 -8.94 -0.44
CA LYS A 91 -5.36 -8.07 -1.40
C LYS A 91 -4.52 -7.05 -0.65
N TYR A 92 -3.27 -6.91 -1.08
CA TYR A 92 -2.34 -5.92 -0.53
C TYR A 92 -2.12 -4.78 -1.52
N THR A 93 -1.72 -3.63 -0.97
CA THR A 93 -1.31 -2.45 -1.74
C THR A 93 -0.22 -1.71 -0.95
N PRO A 94 0.70 -0.98 -1.61
CA PRO A 94 1.65 -0.14 -0.89
C PRO A 94 0.97 1.09 -0.25
N SER A 95 1.47 1.52 0.90
CA SER A 95 0.99 2.71 1.63
C SER A 95 1.10 4.00 0.81
N THR A 96 2.03 4.05 -0.15
CA THR A 96 2.19 5.15 -1.11
C THR A 96 0.93 5.42 -1.93
N LYS A 97 0.10 4.39 -2.19
CA LYS A 97 -1.19 4.54 -2.85
C LYS A 97 -2.08 5.49 -2.05
N PHE A 98 -2.27 5.22 -0.76
CA PHE A 98 -3.14 6.02 0.10
C PHE A 98 -2.57 7.41 0.35
N TYR A 99 -1.25 7.52 0.52
CA TYR A 99 -0.57 8.81 0.59
C TYR A 99 -0.87 9.71 -0.62
N LEU A 100 -0.79 9.17 -1.84
CA LEU A 100 -1.08 9.90 -3.07
C LEU A 100 -2.58 10.21 -3.25
N GLU A 101 -3.47 9.30 -2.83
CA GLU A 101 -4.93 9.53 -2.84
C GLU A 101 -5.30 10.69 -1.90
N ASP A 102 -4.68 10.74 -0.73
CA ASP A 102 -4.89 11.79 0.26
C ASP A 102 -4.33 13.14 -0.22
N ILE A 103 -3.13 13.18 -0.82
CA ILE A 103 -2.62 14.40 -1.47
C ILE A 103 -3.61 14.92 -2.52
N LYS A 104 -4.10 14.04 -3.40
CA LYS A 104 -5.09 14.42 -4.43
C LYS A 104 -6.41 14.93 -3.84
N SER A 105 -6.73 14.48 -2.63
CA SER A 105 -7.93 14.88 -1.89
C SER A 105 -7.70 16.08 -0.97
N ASN A 106 -6.56 16.77 -1.10
CA ASN A 106 -6.14 17.88 -0.24
C ASN A 106 -6.07 17.52 1.26
N ARG A 107 -5.69 16.27 1.55
CA ARG A 107 -5.57 15.71 2.90
C ARG A 107 -4.14 15.22 3.13
N SER A 108 -3.14 16.08 2.95
CA SER A 108 -1.74 15.70 3.11
C SER A 108 -1.47 15.06 4.46
N TRP A 109 -0.69 13.98 4.47
CA TRP A 109 -0.28 13.37 5.73
C TRP A 109 0.59 14.34 6.52
N VAL A 110 0.45 14.29 7.85
CA VAL A 110 1.24 15.12 8.76
C VAL A 110 2.72 14.72 8.67
N THR A 111 2.98 13.42 8.52
CA THR A 111 4.31 12.84 8.28
C THR A 111 4.31 11.95 7.06
N ASN A 112 5.47 11.81 6.44
CA ASN A 112 5.68 10.90 5.31
C ASN A 112 6.45 9.66 5.77
N LEU A 113 6.16 8.52 5.15
CA LEU A 113 6.96 7.31 5.36
C LEU A 113 8.20 7.32 4.44
N PRO A 114 9.40 7.02 4.96
CA PRO A 114 10.62 6.98 4.14
C PRO A 114 10.71 5.75 3.22
N PHE A 115 9.79 4.79 3.36
CA PHE A 115 9.69 3.60 2.52
C PHE A 115 8.24 3.13 2.38
N PRO A 116 7.89 2.43 1.28
CA PRO A 116 6.56 1.83 1.11
C PRO A 116 6.31 0.72 2.14
N VAL A 117 5.19 0.80 2.85
CA VAL A 117 4.70 -0.26 3.74
C VAL A 117 3.60 -1.01 3.01
N GLN A 118 3.64 -2.34 3.00
CA GLN A 118 2.64 -3.16 2.33
C GLN A 118 1.51 -3.45 3.30
N VAL A 119 0.31 -2.99 2.95
CA VAL A 119 -0.85 -3.01 3.83
C VAL A 119 -1.99 -3.79 3.19
N VAL A 120 -2.87 -4.34 4.01
CA VAL A 120 -4.07 -5.04 3.54
C VAL A 120 -5.06 -3.99 3.02
N GLU A 121 -5.33 -3.98 1.73
CA GLU A 121 -6.34 -3.10 1.12
C GLU A 121 -7.73 -3.70 1.23
N LYS A 122 -7.86 -5.01 1.01
CA LYS A 122 -9.16 -5.69 0.91
C LYS A 122 -9.06 -7.12 1.42
N THR A 123 -10.05 -7.53 2.20
CA THR A 123 -10.29 -8.94 2.53
C THR A 123 -11.65 -9.35 2.00
N GLU A 124 -11.71 -10.49 1.31
CA GLU A 124 -12.96 -11.12 0.90
C GLU A 124 -13.07 -12.48 1.57
N LYS A 125 -14.10 -12.67 2.40
CA LYS A 125 -14.39 -13.95 3.03
C LYS A 125 -15.65 -14.53 2.42
N ILE A 126 -15.53 -15.74 1.89
CA ILE A 126 -16.63 -16.54 1.36
C ILE A 126 -16.96 -17.66 2.35
N ASP A 127 -18.24 -17.79 2.65
CA ASP A 127 -18.83 -18.99 3.24
C ASP A 127 -19.51 -19.79 2.11
N HIS A 128 -18.94 -20.95 1.81
CA HIS A 128 -19.39 -21.85 0.75
C HIS A 128 -20.65 -22.63 1.12
N ILE A 129 -20.99 -22.71 2.40
CA ILE A 129 -22.20 -23.39 2.90
C ILE A 129 -23.39 -22.45 2.73
N SER A 130 -23.28 -21.24 3.30
CA SER A 130 -24.36 -20.24 3.24
C SER A 130 -24.38 -19.43 1.93
N LYS A 131 -23.34 -19.57 1.09
CA LYS A 131 -23.12 -18.79 -0.14
C LYS A 131 -23.10 -17.28 0.12
N THR A 132 -22.55 -16.89 1.26
CA THR A 132 -22.40 -15.49 1.66
C THR A 132 -20.99 -14.98 1.42
N LYS A 133 -20.86 -13.67 1.18
CA LYS A 133 -19.58 -12.98 1.00
C LYS A 133 -19.53 -11.75 1.90
N LEU A 134 -18.51 -11.68 2.74
CA LEU A 134 -18.15 -10.48 3.51
C LEU A 134 -16.95 -9.82 2.85
N VAL A 135 -17.04 -8.52 2.60
CA VAL A 135 -15.94 -7.70 2.06
C VAL A 135 -15.60 -6.60 3.03
N SER A 136 -14.34 -6.52 3.41
CA SER A 136 -13.78 -5.40 4.18
C SER A 136 -12.72 -4.71 3.36
N VAL A 137 -12.81 -3.40 3.22
CA VAL A 137 -11.82 -2.55 2.52
C VAL A 137 -11.22 -1.57 3.50
N TYR A 138 -9.91 -1.39 3.47
CA TYR A 138 -9.16 -0.53 4.38
C TYR A 138 -8.50 0.61 3.61
N LYS A 139 -8.53 1.80 4.21
CA LYS A 139 -7.71 2.95 3.81
C LYS A 139 -6.89 3.42 5.00
N TYR A 140 -5.64 3.77 4.74
CA TYR A 140 -4.67 4.11 5.78
C TYR A 140 -4.24 5.55 5.60
N HIS A 141 -4.10 6.26 6.72
CA HIS A 141 -3.78 7.69 6.73
C HIS A 141 -2.70 7.98 7.77
N HIS A 142 -1.89 9.00 7.52
CA HIS A 142 -0.88 9.51 8.45
C HIS A 142 0.08 8.43 8.98
N GLY A 143 0.81 7.78 8.07
CA GLY A 143 1.88 6.86 8.45
C GLY A 143 3.05 7.59 9.11
N TYR A 144 3.54 7.06 10.24
CA TYR A 144 4.67 7.62 10.97
C TYR A 144 5.80 6.61 11.14
N TYR A 145 7.02 7.09 10.92
CA TYR A 145 8.26 6.37 11.17
C TYR A 145 9.16 7.26 12.04
N SER A 146 9.54 6.75 13.21
CA SER A 146 10.50 7.42 14.08
C SER A 146 11.91 7.23 13.51
N GLY A 147 12.51 8.32 13.03
CA GLY A 147 13.86 8.32 12.50
C GLY A 147 14.93 8.04 13.57
N SER A 148 14.72 8.54 14.79
CA SER A 148 15.62 8.37 15.93
C SER A 148 15.65 6.92 16.42
N GLU A 149 14.47 6.30 16.58
CA GLU A 149 14.36 4.90 17.04
C GLU A 149 14.43 3.89 15.89
N ARG A 150 14.40 4.35 14.64
CA ARG A 150 14.34 3.53 13.42
C ARG A 150 13.17 2.55 13.43
N GLU A 151 12.02 3.04 13.88
CA GLU A 151 10.82 2.22 14.08
C GLU A 151 9.62 2.76 13.30
N PHE A 152 8.92 1.86 12.63
CA PHE A 152 7.60 2.15 12.06
C PHE A 152 6.54 2.08 13.16
N ARG A 153 5.92 3.21 13.48
CA ARG A 153 4.96 3.34 14.60
C ARG A 153 3.51 3.04 14.19
N GLY A 154 3.22 2.96 12.89
CA GLY A 154 1.88 2.68 12.38
C GLY A 154 1.25 3.84 11.61
N PHE A 155 -0.08 3.81 11.53
CA PHE A 155 -0.92 4.80 10.84
C PHE A 155 -1.83 5.48 11.85
N GLY A 156 -1.86 6.82 11.84
CA GLY A 156 -2.66 7.60 12.78
C GLY A 156 -4.17 7.43 12.60
N GLN A 157 -4.61 7.00 11.42
CA GLN A 157 -6.00 6.65 11.17
C GLN A 157 -6.14 5.51 10.16
N VAL A 158 -7.13 4.66 10.39
CA VAL A 158 -7.58 3.62 9.46
C VAL A 158 -9.10 3.73 9.26
N ASP A 159 -9.51 3.87 8.01
CA ASP A 159 -10.91 3.80 7.60
C ASP A 159 -11.20 2.38 7.10
N GLN A 160 -12.16 1.70 7.72
CA GLN A 160 -12.63 0.37 7.35
C GLN A 160 -14.05 0.47 6.79
N TYR A 161 -14.24 -0.02 5.57
CA TYR A 161 -15.53 -0.16 4.92
C TYR A 161 -15.92 -1.63 4.92
N ASP A 162 -16.90 -1.98 5.75
CA ASP A 162 -17.46 -3.31 5.79
C ASP A 162 -18.73 -3.37 4.95
N THR A 163 -18.82 -4.40 4.14
CA THR A 163 -19.88 -4.55 3.15
C THR A 163 -20.28 -6.01 3.02
N GLU A 164 -21.57 -6.27 3.26
CA GLU A 164 -22.22 -7.56 2.99
C GLU A 164 -23.04 -7.49 1.68
N PHE A 165 -22.58 -6.71 0.69
CA PHE A 165 -23.32 -6.53 -0.55
C PHE A 165 -23.15 -7.71 -1.50
N PHE A 166 -24.30 -8.27 -1.87
CA PHE A 166 -24.46 -9.24 -2.95
C PHE A 166 -24.66 -8.61 -4.34
N ASN A 167 -24.60 -7.28 -4.49
CA ASN A 167 -24.80 -6.60 -5.78
C ASN A 167 -23.63 -5.71 -6.22
N VAL A 168 -22.55 -5.64 -5.43
CA VAL A 168 -21.29 -4.96 -5.81
C VAL A 168 -20.40 -5.86 -6.70
N PHE A 169 -20.95 -6.96 -7.23
CA PHE A 169 -20.28 -7.87 -8.18
C PHE A 169 -20.08 -7.28 -9.60
N VAL A 170 -20.32 -5.98 -9.79
CA VAL A 170 -19.97 -5.28 -11.05
C VAL A 170 -18.51 -4.82 -11.03
N ASP A 171 -17.86 -4.79 -9.86
CA ASP A 171 -16.43 -4.47 -9.75
C ASP A 171 -15.59 -5.71 -9.43
N SER A 172 -14.31 -5.66 -9.80
CA SER A 172 -13.36 -6.78 -9.71
C SER A 172 -13.39 -7.53 -8.35
N SER A 173 -13.93 -8.75 -8.37
CA SER A 173 -13.93 -9.69 -7.25
C SER A 173 -12.55 -10.34 -7.11
N LEU A 174 -12.08 -10.63 -5.89
CA LEU A 174 -10.84 -11.42 -5.72
C LEU A 174 -11.05 -12.90 -6.06
N HIS A 175 -12.31 -13.33 -6.09
CA HIS A 175 -12.72 -14.64 -6.58
C HIS A 175 -13.21 -14.49 -8.02
N GLU A 176 -12.55 -15.19 -8.95
CA GLU A 176 -12.83 -15.12 -10.40
C GLU A 176 -14.26 -15.61 -10.75
N ASP A 177 -14.86 -16.46 -9.90
CA ASP A 177 -16.25 -16.92 -10.04
C ASP A 177 -17.27 -16.02 -9.32
N SER A 178 -17.47 -14.80 -9.84
CA SER A 178 -18.48 -13.86 -9.32
C SER A 178 -19.93 -14.37 -9.47
N ASN A 179 -20.19 -15.28 -10.41
CA ASN A 179 -21.52 -15.81 -10.71
C ASN A 179 -22.11 -16.73 -9.62
N LEU A 180 -21.29 -17.25 -8.69
CA LEU A 180 -21.73 -18.22 -7.69
C LEU A 180 -22.37 -17.61 -6.44
N PHE A 181 -22.27 -16.30 -6.26
CA PHE A 181 -22.54 -15.65 -4.97
C PHE A 181 -23.64 -14.58 -5.04
N ILE A 182 -24.53 -14.61 -6.02
CA ILE A 182 -25.58 -13.59 -6.18
C ILE A 182 -26.80 -13.96 -5.32
N ASN A 183 -26.92 -13.37 -4.12
CA ASN A 183 -28.22 -13.29 -3.45
C ASN A 183 -29.00 -12.09 -4.05
N LYS A 184 -30.06 -12.38 -4.82
CA LYS A 184 -30.88 -11.35 -5.51
C LYS A 184 -31.90 -10.66 -4.58
N HIS A 185 -32.03 -11.08 -3.33
CA HIS A 185 -33.05 -10.56 -2.41
C HIS A 185 -32.55 -9.34 -1.63
N LYS A 186 -33.05 -8.16 -2.02
CA LYS A 186 -32.80 -6.85 -1.39
C LYS A 186 -33.02 -6.82 0.13
N ALA A 187 -33.86 -7.71 0.68
CA ALA A 187 -34.16 -7.78 2.11
C ALA A 187 -32.94 -8.17 2.98
N PHE A 188 -31.92 -8.80 2.39
CA PHE A 188 -30.68 -9.19 3.08
C PHE A 188 -29.52 -8.23 2.79
N HIS A 189 -29.79 -7.05 2.24
CA HIS A 189 -28.76 -6.06 1.94
C HIS A 189 -28.53 -5.17 3.16
N ILE A 190 -27.31 -5.22 3.71
CA ILE A 190 -26.87 -4.28 4.74
C ILE A 190 -26.14 -3.13 4.03
N PRO A 191 -26.44 -1.85 4.34
CA PRO A 191 -25.67 -0.73 3.82
C PRO A 191 -24.19 -0.85 4.25
N PRO A 192 -23.25 -0.30 3.48
CA PRO A 192 -21.86 -0.41 3.83
C PRO A 192 -21.61 0.41 5.11
N VAL A 193 -20.91 -0.19 6.08
CA VAL A 193 -20.56 0.44 7.34
C VAL A 193 -19.16 1.02 7.20
N LEU A 194 -19.01 2.31 7.50
CA LEU A 194 -17.70 2.96 7.60
C LEU A 194 -17.34 3.12 9.07
N THR A 195 -16.28 2.43 9.49
CA THR A 195 -15.66 2.59 10.80
C THR A 195 -14.37 3.37 10.62
N LYS A 196 -14.23 4.51 11.29
CA LYS A 196 -12.98 5.27 11.33
C LYS A 196 -12.33 5.07 12.68
N THR A 197 -11.09 4.60 12.69
CA THR A 197 -10.33 4.35 13.91
C THR A 197 -9.08 5.20 13.91
N TRP A 198 -8.82 5.83 15.04
CA TRP A 198 -7.66 6.68 15.25
C TRP A 198 -6.71 6.04 16.26
N PHE A 199 -5.41 6.12 15.98
CA PHE A 199 -4.36 5.48 16.79
C PHE A 199 -3.35 6.52 17.26
N HIS A 200 -2.93 6.39 18.52
CA HIS A 200 -1.81 7.16 19.05
C HIS A 200 -0.49 6.53 18.58
N LEU A 201 0.37 7.31 17.91
CA LEU A 201 1.60 6.82 17.30
C LEU A 201 2.84 6.92 18.19
N GLY A 202 2.67 7.28 19.46
CA GLY A 202 3.77 7.32 20.44
C GLY A 202 4.79 8.42 20.16
N VAL A 203 4.36 9.53 19.53
CA VAL A 203 5.16 10.75 19.43
C VAL A 203 5.22 11.34 20.84
N TYR A 204 6.41 11.35 21.44
CA TYR A 204 6.64 11.86 22.79
C TYR A 204 7.52 13.11 22.72
N PHE A 205 7.08 14.17 23.38
CA PHE A 205 7.79 15.44 23.41
C PHE A 205 8.82 15.44 24.53
N ASP A 206 10.04 15.82 24.22
CA ASP A 206 10.94 16.38 25.21
C ASP A 206 11.27 17.82 24.77
N GLU A 207 10.73 18.80 25.50
CA GLU A 207 10.87 20.23 25.19
C GLU A 207 12.34 20.67 25.11
N GLU A 208 13.24 19.97 25.82
CA GLU A 208 14.69 20.24 25.76
C GLU A 208 15.32 19.84 24.41
N ILE A 209 14.82 18.78 23.75
CA ILE A 209 15.39 18.24 22.49
C ILE A 209 14.99 19.09 21.28
N LEU A 210 13.82 19.73 21.32
CA LEU A 210 13.28 20.58 20.24
C LEU A 210 14.13 21.84 19.98
N SER A 211 14.84 22.33 21.01
CA SER A 211 15.71 23.52 20.89
C SER A 211 17.04 23.26 20.17
N ALA A 212 17.44 21.99 20.03
CA ALA A 212 18.79 21.62 19.57
C ALA A 212 18.86 21.19 18.09
N ASN A 213 17.77 20.68 17.52
CA ASN A 213 17.80 20.04 16.21
C ASN A 213 16.87 20.74 15.21
N ASN A 214 17.42 21.79 14.57
CA ASN A 214 16.78 22.69 13.62
C ASN A 214 16.32 22.05 12.27
N GLN A 215 16.02 20.74 12.26
CA GLN A 215 15.67 19.98 11.05
C GLN A 215 14.65 18.85 11.24
N PHE A 216 14.04 18.68 12.40
CA PHE A 216 13.00 17.67 12.58
C PHE A 216 11.67 18.37 12.80
N TYR A 217 10.67 17.97 12.01
CA TYR A 217 9.28 18.43 12.07
C TYR A 217 8.91 18.79 13.51
N ASP A 218 8.43 20.01 13.75
CA ASP A 218 7.96 20.43 15.07
C ASP A 218 6.85 19.45 15.49
N GLU A 219 7.20 18.50 16.34
CA GLU A 219 6.32 17.37 16.64
C GLU A 219 5.06 17.88 17.38
N THR A 220 5.13 19.07 17.98
CA THR A 220 4.00 19.80 18.59
C THR A 220 2.93 20.14 17.56
N ASP A 221 3.34 20.56 16.36
CA ASP A 221 2.46 20.77 15.20
C ASP A 221 1.80 19.45 14.76
N MET A 222 2.44 18.31 15.01
CA MET A 222 1.91 16.98 14.66
C MET A 222 0.69 16.64 15.51
N MET A 223 0.78 16.83 16.83
CA MET A 223 -0.37 16.62 17.73
C MET A 223 -1.47 17.64 17.51
N GLU A 224 -1.14 18.90 17.22
CA GLU A 224 -2.17 19.89 16.86
C GLU A 224 -2.87 19.54 15.55
N SER A 225 -2.12 19.11 14.54
CA SER A 225 -2.68 18.67 13.25
C SER A 225 -3.59 17.47 13.44
N TYR A 226 -3.15 16.48 14.22
CA TYR A 226 -3.99 15.37 14.61
C TYR A 226 -5.22 15.82 15.41
N ARG A 227 -5.09 16.71 16.40
CA ARG A 227 -6.26 17.22 17.15
C ARG A 227 -7.27 17.94 16.26
N LYS A 228 -6.78 18.78 15.34
CA LYS A 228 -7.62 19.52 14.36
C LYS A 228 -8.38 18.55 13.45
N GLU A 229 -7.74 17.47 13.05
CA GLU A 229 -8.31 16.49 12.12
C GLU A 229 -9.20 15.42 12.81
N PHE A 230 -8.80 14.96 13.99
CA PHE A 230 -9.43 13.84 14.70
C PHE A 230 -10.72 14.29 15.38
N TYR A 231 -10.76 15.54 15.84
CA TYR A 231 -11.83 16.01 16.72
C TYR A 231 -12.54 17.26 16.23
N LYS A 232 -12.10 17.91 15.15
CA LYS A 232 -12.63 19.24 14.73
C LYS A 232 -12.69 20.27 15.87
N GLY A 233 -11.85 20.12 16.90
CA GLY A 233 -11.91 20.95 18.12
C GLY A 233 -13.08 20.63 19.07
N ASP A 234 -13.62 19.41 19.08
CA ASP A 234 -14.65 19.00 20.03
C ASP A 234 -14.08 18.97 21.46
N ALA A 235 -14.43 19.98 22.26
CA ALA A 235 -13.87 20.26 23.59
C ALA A 235 -14.29 19.24 24.67
N TYR A 236 -15.12 18.26 24.34
CA TYR A 236 -15.71 17.30 25.29
C TYR A 236 -15.08 15.91 25.26
N ILE A 237 -13.98 15.73 24.51
CA ILE A 237 -13.30 14.44 24.47
C ILE A 237 -12.46 14.28 25.73
N PHE A 238 -12.71 13.14 26.39
CA PHE A 238 -12.17 12.69 27.68
C PHE A 238 -10.77 13.26 27.95
N LYS A 239 -10.66 14.13 28.95
CA LYS A 239 -9.37 14.46 29.54
C LYS A 239 -8.84 13.16 30.15
N LEU A 240 -7.67 12.71 29.70
CA LEU A 240 -6.89 11.76 30.48
C LEU A 240 -6.39 12.58 31.67
N ASP A 241 -6.82 12.22 32.87
CA ASP A 241 -6.31 12.83 34.09
C ASP A 241 -4.82 12.50 34.21
N ASP A 242 -4.00 13.54 34.43
CA ASP A 242 -2.55 13.48 34.62
C ASP A 242 -2.14 12.67 35.88
#